data_AF-A0A958G7G3-F1
#
_entry.id   AF-A0A958G7G3-F1
#
_cell.length_a   1.000
_cell.length_b   1.000
_cell.length_c   1.000
_cell.angle_alpha   90.00
_cell.angle_beta   90.00
_cell.angle_gamma   90.00
#
_symmetry.space_group_name_H-M   'P 1'
#
loop_
_entity.id
_entity.type
_entity.pdbx_description
1 polymer ?
#
loop_
_entity_poly.entity_id
_entity_poly.type
_entity_poly.pdbx_seq_one_letter_code
_entity_poly.pdbx_strand_id
1 'polypeptide(L)'
;ARENGWNNKRGELLEVFLRGYRSALENPDTTAPEPALVQQIRAGFTVDREAYFRWVDEIMAPAPPEVRDSLIQAMQPYIETKLAEKPSLTEAYFQIIDFGYLHMGIGSALDLKFLVRIRGAGDAAADDVVLEIKEVRDLSGIDCIDSGREQDPFRILVGQTRIAYAPFKHLGYFRFRERNFWVHSWVDNYKEVKIETSFSAREDLQEVAYDVGVQLGKGHIKH
;
A
#
# COMPACT_ATOMS: atom_id res chain seq x y z
N ALA A 1 -9.79 -9.99 17.88
CA ALA A 1 -10.76 -10.49 18.87
C ALA A 1 -10.63 -12.00 19.09
N ARG A 2 -10.97 -12.84 18.11
CA ARG A 2 -10.89 -14.31 18.24
C ARG A 2 -9.49 -14.80 18.63
N GLU A 3 -8.49 -14.31 17.91
CA GLU A 3 -7.08 -14.67 18.11
C GLU A 3 -6.55 -14.28 19.50
N ASN A 4 -7.14 -13.26 20.13
CA ASN A 4 -6.76 -12.81 21.48
C ASN A 4 -7.70 -13.37 22.57
N GLY A 5 -8.58 -14.31 22.24
CA GLY A 5 -9.56 -14.87 23.16
C GLY A 5 -10.71 -13.92 23.57
N TRP A 6 -10.81 -12.72 22.97
CA TRP A 6 -11.81 -11.69 23.30
C TRP A 6 -13.17 -11.89 22.59
N ASN A 7 -13.61 -13.14 22.42
CA ASN A 7 -14.80 -13.47 21.63
C ASN A 7 -16.09 -12.83 22.15
N ASN A 8 -16.24 -12.74 23.48
CA ASN A 8 -17.36 -12.10 24.15
C ASN A 8 -17.42 -10.57 23.93
N LYS A 9 -16.37 -9.96 23.37
CA LYS A 9 -16.25 -8.52 23.11
C LYS A 9 -16.29 -8.15 21.62
N ARG A 10 -16.59 -9.12 20.75
CA ARG A 10 -16.68 -8.89 19.30
C ARG A 10 -17.71 -7.82 18.94
N GLY A 11 -18.86 -7.80 19.61
CA GLY A 11 -19.90 -6.80 19.39
C GLY A 11 -19.41 -5.37 19.67
N GLU A 12 -18.67 -5.17 20.76
CA GLU A 12 -18.13 -3.86 21.13
C GLU A 12 -17.12 -3.35 20.08
N LEU A 13 -16.25 -4.22 19.56
CA LEU A 13 -15.31 -3.86 18.50
C LEU A 13 -16.02 -3.50 17.19
N LEU A 14 -17.08 -4.24 16.85
CA LEU A 14 -17.89 -3.92 15.68
C LEU A 14 -18.61 -2.57 15.83
N GLU A 15 -19.17 -2.27 17.00
CA GLU A 15 -19.79 -0.97 17.26
C GLU A 15 -18.79 0.19 17.17
N VAL A 16 -17.57 0.00 17.68
CA VAL A 16 -16.49 1.00 17.56
C VAL A 16 -16.12 1.24 16.09
N PHE A 17 -15.99 0.17 15.30
CA PHE A 17 -15.79 0.26 13.86
C PHE A 17 -16.94 1.02 13.16
N LEU A 18 -18.19 0.63 13.42
CA LEU A 18 -19.38 1.25 12.82
C LEU A 18 -19.52 2.71 13.22
N ARG A 19 -19.11 3.08 14.44
CA ARG A 19 -19.07 4.48 14.87
C ARG A 19 -18.11 5.30 14.01
N GLY A 20 -16.88 4.84 13.81
CA GLY A 20 -15.91 5.54 12.93
C GLY A 20 -16.43 5.67 11.50
N TYR A 21 -17.02 4.59 10.98
CA TYR A 21 -17.63 4.56 9.66
C TYR A 21 -18.75 5.58 9.48
N ARG A 22 -19.70 5.64 10.43
CA ARG A 22 -20.80 6.62 10.40
C ARG A 22 -20.29 8.06 10.52
N SER A 23 -19.31 8.32 11.39
CA SER A 23 -18.71 9.65 11.53
C SER A 23 -18.17 10.18 10.19
N ALA A 24 -17.45 9.34 9.45
CA ALA A 24 -16.90 9.71 8.14
C ALA A 24 -17.97 9.84 7.04
N LEU A 25 -19.04 9.06 7.11
CA LEU A 25 -20.19 9.23 6.22
C LEU A 25 -20.91 10.56 6.44
N GLU A 26 -21.04 10.97 7.69
CA GLU A 26 -21.70 12.23 8.05
C GLU A 26 -20.81 13.43 7.72
N ASN A 27 -19.50 13.32 7.99
CA ASN A 27 -18.51 14.35 7.70
C ASN A 27 -17.28 13.77 6.97
N PRO A 28 -17.13 14.01 5.65
CA PRO A 28 -16.00 13.52 4.84
C PRO A 28 -14.61 13.99 5.31
N ASP A 29 -14.53 15.10 6.03
CA ASP A 29 -13.27 15.64 6.56
C ASP A 29 -12.84 14.98 7.88
N THR A 30 -13.62 14.01 8.37
CA THR A 30 -13.28 13.26 9.59
C THR A 30 -11.94 12.56 9.43
N THR A 31 -11.05 12.81 10.39
CA THR A 31 -9.80 12.07 10.57
C THR A 31 -9.83 11.37 11.92
N ALA A 32 -9.46 10.09 11.95
CA ALA A 32 -9.26 9.41 13.21
C ALA A 32 -7.94 9.87 13.84
N PRO A 33 -7.86 9.95 15.17
CA PRO A 33 -6.57 10.10 15.84
C PRO A 33 -5.70 8.87 15.55
N GLU A 34 -4.38 9.08 15.42
CA GLU A 34 -3.43 7.99 15.20
C GLU A 34 -3.44 7.04 16.42
N PRO A 35 -3.73 5.73 16.23
CA PRO A 35 -3.77 4.77 17.33
C PRO A 35 -2.46 4.73 18.12
N ALA A 36 -2.54 4.58 19.44
CA ALA A 36 -1.38 4.55 20.33
C ALA A 36 -0.37 3.46 19.95
N LEU A 37 -0.87 2.28 19.53
CA LEU A 37 -0.03 1.20 19.02
C LEU A 37 0.81 1.64 17.82
N VAL A 38 0.22 2.39 16.88
CA VAL A 38 0.94 2.89 15.70
C VAL A 38 2.01 3.89 16.13
N GLN A 39 1.72 4.78 17.09
CA GLN A 39 2.71 5.71 17.63
C GLN A 39 3.89 4.98 18.30
N GLN A 40 3.62 3.93 19.07
CA GLN A 40 4.64 3.12 19.73
C GLN A 40 5.51 2.38 18.72
N ILE A 41 4.90 1.72 17.73
CA ILE A 41 5.64 1.06 16.64
C ILE A 41 6.49 2.09 15.90
N ARG A 42 5.92 3.26 15.61
CA ARG A 42 6.62 4.33 14.89
C ARG A 42 7.83 4.85 15.66
N ALA A 43 7.69 5.04 16.97
CA ALA A 43 8.77 5.47 17.85
C ALA A 43 9.92 4.46 17.93
N GLY A 44 9.66 3.19 17.62
CA GLY A 44 10.67 2.14 17.53
C GLY A 44 11.45 2.10 16.20
N PHE A 45 11.05 2.87 15.18
CA PHE A 45 11.81 2.92 13.93
C PHE A 45 13.04 3.80 14.05
N THR A 46 14.17 3.23 13.65
CA THR A 46 15.40 3.96 13.37
C THR A 46 15.63 3.93 11.86
N VAL A 47 15.97 5.08 11.27
CA VAL A 47 16.31 5.15 9.85
C VAL A 47 17.67 4.49 9.64
N ASP A 48 17.66 3.31 9.03
CA ASP A 48 18.85 2.60 8.57
C ASP A 48 18.61 2.15 7.12
N ARG A 49 19.10 2.96 6.17
CA ARG A 49 18.91 2.73 4.73
C ARG A 49 19.63 1.47 4.26
N GLU A 50 20.77 1.15 4.85
CA GLU A 50 21.56 -0.03 4.46
C GLU A 50 20.87 -1.31 4.93
N ALA A 51 20.40 -1.36 6.18
CA ALA A 51 19.60 -2.48 6.67
C ALA A 51 18.29 -2.62 5.89
N TYR A 52 17.64 -1.51 5.52
CA TYR A 52 16.46 -1.53 4.68
C TYR A 52 16.72 -2.17 3.31
N PHE A 53 17.78 -1.78 2.60
CA PHE A 53 18.08 -2.37 1.30
C PHE A 53 18.49 -3.83 1.40
N ARG A 54 19.27 -4.24 2.42
CA ARG A 54 19.54 -5.66 2.67
C ARG A 54 18.25 -6.46 2.86
N TRP A 55 17.31 -5.93 3.64
CA TRP A 55 16.02 -6.58 3.84
C TRP A 55 15.21 -6.67 2.54
N VAL A 56 15.22 -5.62 1.71
CA VAL A 56 14.59 -5.63 0.39
C VAL A 56 15.19 -6.72 -0.50
N ASP A 57 16.51 -6.87 -0.51
CA ASP A 57 17.21 -7.91 -1.27
C ASP A 57 16.84 -9.31 -0.75
N GLU A 58 16.67 -9.50 0.56
CA GLU A 58 16.27 -10.77 1.17
C GLU A 58 14.83 -11.20 0.83
N ILE A 59 13.90 -10.25 0.70
CA ILE A 59 12.49 -10.56 0.40
C ILE A 59 12.20 -10.61 -1.11
N MET A 60 13.12 -10.13 -1.95
CA MET A 60 13.02 -10.23 -3.40
C MET A 60 13.32 -11.67 -3.85
N ALA A 61 12.35 -12.30 -4.50
CA ALA A 61 12.59 -13.54 -5.21
C ALA A 61 13.14 -13.24 -6.63
N PRO A 62 14.09 -14.02 -7.15
CA PRO A 62 14.65 -13.79 -8.48
C PRO A 62 13.57 -13.79 -9.57
N ALA A 63 13.62 -12.77 -10.43
CA ALA A 63 12.79 -12.69 -11.62
C ALA A 63 13.64 -12.90 -12.88
N PRO A 64 13.11 -13.57 -13.92
CA PRO A 64 13.86 -13.77 -15.15
C PRO A 64 14.23 -12.44 -15.84
N PRO A 65 15.43 -12.32 -16.47
CA PRO A 65 15.85 -11.10 -17.15
C PRO A 65 14.86 -10.60 -18.20
N GLU A 66 14.20 -11.50 -18.92
CA GLU A 66 13.20 -11.15 -19.93
C GLU A 66 11.96 -10.48 -19.32
N VAL A 67 11.62 -10.80 -18.07
CA VAL A 67 10.53 -10.14 -17.35
C VAL A 67 10.94 -8.72 -16.98
N ARG A 68 12.18 -8.54 -16.49
CA ARG A 68 12.75 -7.23 -16.16
C ARG A 68 12.72 -6.30 -17.37
N ASP A 69 13.25 -6.73 -18.51
CA ASP A 69 13.38 -5.89 -19.70
C ASP A 69 12.01 -5.53 -20.29
N SER A 70 11.08 -6.50 -20.31
CA SER A 70 9.70 -6.24 -20.75
C SER A 70 8.96 -5.28 -19.82
N LEU A 71 9.22 -5.35 -18.52
CA LEU A 71 8.61 -4.45 -17.53
C LEU A 71 9.15 -3.03 -17.67
N ILE A 72 10.47 -2.86 -17.85
CA ILE A 72 11.10 -1.56 -18.12
C ILE A 72 10.41 -0.86 -19.28
N GLN A 73 10.22 -1.57 -20.40
CA GLN A 73 9.53 -1.02 -21.57
C GLN A 73 8.07 -0.65 -21.25
N ALA A 74 7.37 -1.49 -20.50
CA ALA A 74 5.97 -1.24 -20.12
C ALA A 74 5.80 -0.07 -19.13
N MET A 75 6.84 0.27 -18.37
CA MET A 75 6.84 1.40 -17.43
C MET A 75 7.01 2.77 -18.11
N GLN A 76 7.41 2.82 -19.39
CA GLN A 76 7.73 4.07 -20.07
C GLN A 76 6.59 5.13 -20.01
N PRO A 77 5.32 4.80 -20.28
CA PRO A 77 4.23 5.78 -20.18
C PRO A 77 4.02 6.31 -18.75
N TYR A 78 4.27 5.47 -17.75
CA TYR A 78 4.23 5.87 -16.35
C TYR A 78 5.37 6.85 -16.03
N ILE A 79 6.59 6.57 -16.51
CA ILE A 79 7.76 7.45 -16.32
C ILE A 79 7.51 8.81 -16.97
N GLU A 80 7.03 8.85 -18.22
CA GLU A 80 6.71 10.08 -18.94
C GLU A 80 5.69 10.94 -18.17
N THR A 81 4.65 10.29 -17.63
CA THR A 81 3.64 10.96 -16.78
C THR A 81 4.29 11.58 -15.54
N LYS A 82 5.21 10.86 -14.87
CA LYS A 82 5.89 11.38 -13.67
C LYS A 82 6.86 12.52 -13.96
N LEU A 83 7.55 12.49 -15.09
CA LEU A 83 8.42 13.59 -15.53
C LEU A 83 7.60 14.84 -15.86
N ALA A 84 6.42 14.68 -16.47
CA ALA A 84 5.50 15.77 -16.74
C ALA A 84 4.92 16.38 -15.44
N GLU A 85 4.53 15.54 -14.47
CA GLU A 85 4.04 15.98 -13.16
C GLU A 85 5.10 16.69 -12.33
N LYS A 86 6.37 16.26 -12.45
CA LYS A 86 7.49 16.80 -11.66
C LYS A 86 8.72 17.05 -12.54
N PRO A 87 8.80 18.23 -13.18
CA PRO A 87 9.90 18.58 -14.09
C PRO A 87 11.30 18.60 -13.47
N SER A 88 11.40 18.56 -12.13
CA SER A 88 12.68 18.44 -11.44
C SER A 88 13.27 17.02 -11.47
N LEU A 89 12.49 16.01 -11.88
CA LEU A 89 12.96 14.64 -12.08
C LEU A 89 13.48 14.47 -13.51
N THR A 90 14.37 13.51 -13.70
CA THR A 90 14.89 13.12 -15.02
C THR A 90 14.70 11.62 -15.21
N GLU A 91 14.85 11.13 -16.44
CA GLU A 91 14.80 9.68 -16.70
C GLU A 91 15.81 8.89 -15.86
N ALA A 92 16.97 9.49 -15.55
CA ALA A 92 17.99 8.88 -14.71
C ALA A 92 17.47 8.55 -13.29
N TYR A 93 16.48 9.30 -12.78
CA TYR A 93 15.81 8.99 -11.52
C TYR A 93 15.09 7.63 -11.57
N PHE A 94 14.54 7.24 -12.71
CA PHE A 94 13.81 5.99 -12.87
C PHE A 94 14.70 4.84 -13.34
N GLN A 95 16.02 5.02 -13.36
CA GLN A 95 16.95 3.96 -13.69
C GLN A 95 16.82 2.81 -12.69
N ILE A 96 16.48 1.61 -13.18
CA ILE A 96 16.37 0.40 -12.35
C ILE A 96 17.76 -0.10 -11.97
N ILE A 97 18.00 -0.18 -10.66
CA ILE A 97 19.20 -0.73 -10.03
C ILE A 97 19.01 -2.22 -9.77
N ASP A 98 17.88 -2.59 -9.17
CA ASP A 98 17.56 -3.99 -8.86
C ASP A 98 16.06 -4.30 -9.00
N PHE A 99 15.74 -5.58 -9.16
CA PHE A 99 14.43 -6.06 -9.55
C PHE A 99 14.18 -7.50 -9.12
N GLY A 100 13.04 -7.75 -8.46
CA GLY A 100 12.61 -9.09 -8.11
C GLY A 100 11.11 -9.21 -7.87
N TYR A 101 10.62 -10.44 -7.79
CA TYR A 101 9.26 -10.74 -7.37
C TYR A 101 9.07 -10.52 -5.86
N LEU A 102 7.85 -10.17 -5.46
CA LEU A 102 7.44 -10.04 -4.07
C LEU A 102 6.31 -11.03 -3.74
N HIS A 103 6.52 -11.90 -2.75
CA HIS A 103 5.55 -12.94 -2.37
C HIS A 103 4.90 -12.74 -0.99
N MET A 104 5.15 -11.62 -0.32
CA MET A 104 4.56 -11.29 0.99
C MET A 104 3.39 -10.30 0.87
N GLY A 105 2.70 -9.97 1.97
CA GLY A 105 1.60 -9.01 1.98
C GLY A 105 0.25 -9.64 2.33
N ILE A 106 -0.38 -9.14 3.40
CA ILE A 106 -1.71 -9.60 3.88
C ILE A 106 -2.74 -9.50 2.75
N GLY A 107 -3.43 -10.61 2.47
CA GLY A 107 -4.49 -10.70 1.46
C GLY A 107 -4.04 -10.57 0.00
N SER A 108 -2.73 -10.44 -0.27
CA SER A 108 -2.20 -10.27 -1.62
C SER A 108 -0.90 -11.04 -1.91
N ALA A 109 -0.53 -11.97 -1.03
CA ALA A 109 0.65 -12.83 -1.22
C ALA A 109 0.62 -13.63 -2.54
N LEU A 110 -0.59 -13.89 -3.07
CA LEU A 110 -0.79 -14.60 -4.34
C LEU A 110 -0.91 -13.67 -5.55
N ASP A 111 -0.93 -12.35 -5.36
CA ASP A 111 -0.95 -11.40 -6.47
C ASP A 111 0.46 -11.30 -7.09
N LEU A 112 0.53 -11.12 -8.41
CA LEU A 112 1.80 -10.84 -9.06
C LEU A 112 2.30 -9.44 -8.66
N LYS A 113 3.48 -9.41 -8.05
CA LYS A 113 4.08 -8.19 -7.51
C LYS A 113 5.57 -8.20 -7.70
N PHE A 114 6.11 -7.00 -7.86
CA PHE A 114 7.53 -6.76 -8.01
C PHE A 114 7.98 -5.71 -7.00
N LEU A 115 9.19 -5.87 -6.47
CA LEU A 115 9.96 -4.77 -5.92
C LEU A 115 10.98 -4.31 -6.95
N VAL A 116 11.05 -3.00 -7.12
CA VAL A 116 11.96 -2.36 -8.07
C VAL A 116 12.74 -1.29 -7.34
N ARG A 117 14.05 -1.49 -7.18
CA ARG A 117 14.95 -0.44 -6.69
C ARG A 117 15.33 0.46 -7.86
N ILE A 118 14.98 1.73 -7.77
CA ILE A 118 15.35 2.77 -8.73
C ILE A 118 16.31 3.77 -8.10
N ARG A 119 17.03 4.52 -8.95
CA ARG A 119 17.91 5.58 -8.50
C ARG A 119 17.18 6.65 -7.70
N GLY A 120 17.90 7.21 -6.72
CA GLY A 120 17.46 8.36 -5.95
C GLY A 120 17.59 9.69 -6.69
N ALA A 121 17.29 10.78 -5.97
CA ALA A 121 17.53 12.14 -6.46
C ALA A 121 19.04 12.50 -6.47
N GLY A 122 19.84 11.79 -5.67
CA GLY A 122 21.29 11.93 -5.62
C GLY A 122 22.03 10.71 -6.18
N ASP A 123 23.36 10.76 -6.09
CA ASP A 123 24.24 9.70 -6.58
C ASP A 123 24.56 8.65 -5.50
N ALA A 124 24.20 8.90 -4.24
CA ALA A 124 24.44 7.96 -3.17
C ALA A 124 23.40 6.83 -3.21
N ALA A 125 23.87 5.58 -3.07
CA ALA A 125 22.98 4.42 -3.02
C ALA A 125 21.92 4.50 -1.88
N ALA A 126 22.19 5.29 -0.84
CA ALA A 126 21.23 5.56 0.24
C ALA A 126 19.99 6.35 -0.22
N ASP A 127 20.11 7.13 -1.30
CA ASP A 127 19.05 7.97 -1.86
C ASP A 127 18.07 7.18 -2.73
N ASP A 128 18.44 5.95 -3.11
CA ASP A 128 17.61 5.07 -3.95
C ASP A 128 16.23 4.87 -3.37
N VAL A 129 15.26 4.61 -4.25
CA VAL A 129 13.87 4.41 -3.88
C VAL A 129 13.45 3.00 -4.28
N VAL A 130 12.65 2.36 -3.44
CA VAL A 130 12.02 1.08 -3.79
C VAL A 130 10.58 1.35 -4.17
N LEU A 131 10.17 0.82 -5.31
CA LEU A 131 8.79 0.83 -5.78
C LEU A 131 8.20 -0.57 -5.62
N GLU A 132 6.99 -0.65 -5.09
CA GLU A 132 6.14 -1.82 -5.27
C GLU A 132 5.31 -1.63 -6.53
N ILE A 133 5.34 -2.63 -7.40
CA ILE A 133 4.51 -2.71 -8.60
C ILE A 133 3.62 -3.93 -8.44
N LYS A 134 2.31 -3.71 -8.33
CA LYS A 134 1.37 -4.75 -7.97
C LYS A 134 0.24 -4.88 -8.99
N GLU A 135 -0.10 -6.12 -9.32
CA GLU A 135 -1.24 -6.42 -10.19
C GLU A 135 -2.54 -5.93 -9.56
N VAL A 136 -3.35 -5.22 -10.34
CA VAL A 136 -4.73 -4.91 -10.00
C VAL A 136 -5.57 -6.11 -10.43
N ARG A 137 -5.86 -6.99 -9.48
CA ARG A 137 -6.63 -8.23 -9.73
C ARG A 137 -7.99 -7.92 -10.36
N ASP A 138 -8.35 -8.71 -11.37
CA ASP A 138 -9.71 -8.76 -11.88
C ASP A 138 -10.61 -9.54 -10.91
N LEU A 139 -11.67 -8.87 -10.45
CA LEU A 139 -12.63 -9.41 -9.50
C LEU A 139 -14.00 -9.64 -10.15
N SER A 140 -14.13 -9.42 -11.47
CA SER A 140 -15.40 -9.52 -12.20
C SER A 140 -16.04 -10.91 -12.17
N GLY A 141 -15.24 -11.96 -11.95
CA GLY A 141 -15.70 -13.34 -11.79
C GLY A 141 -16.09 -13.74 -10.36
N ILE A 142 -16.14 -12.81 -9.40
CA ILE A 142 -16.50 -13.09 -8.01
C ILE A 142 -17.90 -12.54 -7.72
N ASP A 143 -18.90 -13.43 -7.71
CA ASP A 143 -20.33 -13.08 -7.60
C ASP A 143 -20.71 -12.21 -6.40
N CYS A 144 -19.91 -12.22 -5.32
CA CYS A 144 -20.15 -11.42 -4.12
C CYS A 144 -19.51 -10.02 -4.14
N ILE A 145 -18.77 -9.67 -5.19
CA ILE A 145 -18.14 -8.38 -5.35
C ILE A 145 -18.82 -7.65 -6.50
N ASP A 146 -19.57 -6.59 -6.17
CA ASP A 146 -20.10 -5.68 -7.17
C ASP A 146 -18.93 -4.90 -7.77
N SER A 147 -18.37 -5.44 -8.83
CA SER A 147 -17.37 -4.79 -9.66
C SER A 147 -18.11 -3.80 -10.54
N GLY A 148 -18.43 -2.63 -9.97
CA GLY A 148 -18.95 -1.49 -10.71
C GLY A 148 -18.20 -1.35 -12.04
N ARG A 149 -18.96 -1.14 -13.11
CA ARG A 149 -18.68 -1.39 -14.55
C ARG A 149 -17.35 -0.94 -15.18
N GLU A 150 -16.39 -0.41 -14.43
CA GLU A 150 -15.11 0.03 -14.98
C GLU A 150 -13.97 -0.65 -14.23
N GLN A 151 -13.30 -1.55 -14.96
CA GLN A 151 -12.02 -2.19 -14.63
C GLN A 151 -10.85 -1.18 -14.63
N ASP A 152 -11.14 0.08 -14.34
CA ASP A 152 -10.22 1.19 -14.48
C ASP A 152 -9.23 1.19 -13.30
N PRO A 153 -7.91 1.02 -13.53
CA PRO A 153 -6.91 1.19 -12.48
C PRO A 153 -7.00 2.57 -11.78
N PHE A 154 -7.66 3.56 -12.39
CA PHE A 154 -8.04 4.82 -11.75
C PHE A 154 -8.83 4.63 -10.45
N ARG A 155 -9.58 3.53 -10.28
CA ARG A 155 -10.28 3.22 -9.02
C ARG A 155 -9.32 3.12 -7.83
N ILE A 156 -8.07 2.67 -8.06
CA ILE A 156 -7.05 2.61 -7.01
C ILE A 156 -6.58 4.02 -6.66
N LEU A 157 -6.40 4.90 -7.64
CA LEU A 157 -6.07 6.31 -7.41
C LEU A 157 -7.18 7.03 -6.65
N VAL A 158 -8.45 6.82 -7.03
CA VAL A 158 -9.62 7.39 -6.34
C VAL A 158 -9.76 6.82 -4.94
N GLY A 159 -9.60 5.50 -4.78
CA GLY A 159 -9.64 4.84 -3.48
C GLY A 159 -8.56 5.39 -2.53
N GLN A 160 -7.33 5.52 -3.01
CA GLN A 160 -6.22 6.08 -2.24
C GLN A 160 -6.46 7.53 -1.82
N THR A 161 -6.91 8.39 -2.74
CA THR A 161 -7.17 9.81 -2.43
C THR A 161 -8.32 10.01 -1.43
N ARG A 162 -9.24 9.04 -1.31
CA ARG A 162 -10.37 9.11 -0.37
C ARG A 162 -10.08 8.47 0.98
N ILE A 163 -9.49 7.28 0.96
CA ILE A 163 -9.33 6.41 2.14
C ILE A 163 -8.05 6.76 2.89
N ALA A 164 -6.93 6.94 2.17
CA ALA A 164 -5.66 7.24 2.82
C ALA A 164 -5.63 8.71 3.30
N TYR A 165 -5.07 8.94 4.49
CA TYR A 165 -4.88 10.30 5.00
C TYR A 165 -3.83 11.10 4.21
N ALA A 166 -2.96 10.41 3.46
CA ALA A 166 -2.05 11.00 2.51
C ALA A 166 -1.83 10.06 1.32
N PRO A 167 -1.69 10.57 0.09
CA PRO A 167 -1.41 9.73 -1.07
C PRO A 167 -0.02 9.13 -0.95
N PHE A 168 0.13 7.88 -1.40
CA PHE A 168 1.45 7.27 -1.54
C PHE A 168 2.32 8.07 -2.51
N LYS A 169 3.62 8.15 -2.19
CA LYS A 169 4.62 8.69 -3.13
C LYS A 169 4.73 7.79 -4.36
N HIS A 170 5.02 8.39 -5.51
CA HIS A 170 5.18 7.68 -6.80
C HIS A 170 3.93 6.89 -7.25
N LEU A 171 2.75 7.28 -6.76
CA LEU A 171 1.52 6.61 -7.12
C LEU A 171 1.23 6.73 -8.62
N GLY A 172 1.02 5.61 -9.30
CA GLY A 172 0.64 5.58 -10.71
C GLY A 172 0.18 4.20 -11.17
N TYR A 173 -0.04 4.04 -12.47
CA TYR A 173 -0.44 2.76 -13.06
C TYR A 173 0.11 2.61 -14.48
N PHE A 174 0.17 1.37 -14.95
CA PHE A 174 0.49 1.03 -16.34
C PHE A 174 -0.03 -0.36 -16.67
N ARG A 175 0.03 -0.75 -17.96
CA ARG A 175 -0.38 -2.06 -18.45
C ARG A 175 0.83 -2.90 -18.81
N PHE A 176 0.87 -4.15 -18.36
CA PHE A 176 1.93 -5.11 -18.65
C PHE A 176 1.34 -6.50 -18.89
N ARG A 177 1.68 -7.15 -20.01
CA ARG A 177 1.15 -8.47 -20.41
C ARG A 177 -0.37 -8.56 -20.26
N GLU A 178 -1.06 -7.56 -20.81
CA GLU A 178 -2.53 -7.42 -20.79
C GLU A 178 -3.18 -7.21 -19.41
N ARG A 179 -2.39 -7.09 -18.35
CA ARG A 179 -2.86 -6.84 -16.98
C ARG A 179 -2.58 -5.41 -16.56
N ASN A 180 -3.40 -4.89 -15.65
CA ASN A 180 -3.20 -3.57 -15.06
C ASN A 180 -2.32 -3.70 -13.81
N PHE A 181 -1.35 -2.81 -13.67
CA PHE A 181 -0.50 -2.70 -12.50
C PHE A 181 -0.59 -1.30 -11.93
N TRP A 182 -0.52 -1.21 -10.60
CA TRP A 182 -0.33 0.06 -9.90
C TRP A 182 1.05 0.10 -9.24
N VAL A 183 1.58 1.30 -9.12
CA VAL A 183 2.95 1.60 -8.63
C VAL A 183 2.83 2.50 -7.42
N HIS A 184 3.63 2.26 -6.39
CA HIS A 184 3.85 3.20 -5.30
C HIS A 184 5.21 2.97 -4.63
N SER A 185 5.68 3.94 -3.85
CA SER A 185 6.84 3.73 -2.99
C SER A 185 6.59 2.66 -1.94
N TRP A 186 7.55 1.74 -1.82
CA TRP A 186 7.71 0.90 -0.64
C TRP A 186 8.55 1.66 0.38
N VAL A 187 8.06 1.72 1.62
CA VAL A 187 8.61 2.57 2.68
C VAL A 187 9.47 1.75 3.64
N ASP A 188 10.52 2.38 4.17
CA ASP A 188 11.48 1.76 5.10
C ASP A 188 10.95 1.53 6.51
N ASN A 189 9.76 2.07 6.80
CA ASN A 189 9.01 1.83 8.01
C ASN A 189 7.83 0.85 7.81
N TYR A 190 7.87 0.03 6.76
CA TYR A 190 6.85 -1.01 6.57
C TYR A 190 6.92 -2.06 7.67
N LYS A 191 5.77 -2.37 8.28
CA LYS A 191 5.64 -3.43 9.29
C LYS A 191 4.29 -4.13 9.18
N GLU A 192 4.31 -5.45 9.00
CA GLU A 192 3.14 -6.29 9.25
C GLU A 192 3.01 -6.54 10.76
N VAL A 193 1.85 -6.22 11.31
CA VAL A 193 1.48 -6.49 12.70
C VAL A 193 0.61 -7.74 12.78
N LYS A 194 0.74 -8.50 13.86
CA LYS A 194 -0.05 -9.71 14.11
C LYS A 194 -0.97 -9.47 15.29
N ILE A 195 -2.22 -9.92 15.19
CA ILE A 195 -3.24 -9.65 16.21
C ILE A 195 -2.80 -10.20 17.58
N GLU A 196 -2.17 -11.37 17.57
CA GLU A 196 -1.76 -12.17 18.73
C GLU A 196 -0.58 -11.55 19.48
N THR A 197 0.32 -10.88 18.77
CA THR A 197 1.60 -10.43 19.33
C THR A 197 1.78 -8.92 19.35
N SER A 198 1.02 -8.19 18.54
CA SER A 198 1.17 -6.73 18.42
C SER A 198 0.19 -5.96 19.29
N PHE A 199 -0.92 -6.56 19.71
CA PHE A 199 -1.95 -5.91 20.51
C PHE A 199 -1.88 -6.40 21.95
N SER A 200 -1.27 -5.61 22.82
CA SER A 200 -1.13 -5.95 24.25
C SER A 200 -2.39 -5.62 25.04
N ALA A 201 -3.16 -4.63 24.58
CA ALA A 201 -4.44 -4.24 25.17
C ALA A 201 -5.59 -4.29 24.15
N ARG A 202 -6.82 -4.40 24.67
CA ARG A 202 -8.03 -4.38 23.85
C ARG A 202 -8.27 -3.00 23.26
N GLU A 203 -7.92 -1.98 24.01
CA GLU A 203 -8.06 -0.57 23.69
C GLU A 203 -7.25 -0.24 22.41
N ASP A 204 -6.05 -0.80 22.26
CA ASP A 204 -5.25 -0.69 21.03
C ASP A 204 -6.03 -1.18 19.80
N LEU A 205 -6.72 -2.32 19.93
CA LEU A 205 -7.52 -2.89 18.85
C LEU A 205 -8.80 -2.07 18.59
N GLN A 206 -9.37 -1.43 19.61
CA GLN A 206 -10.52 -0.54 19.47
C GLN A 206 -10.15 0.73 18.71
N GLU A 207 -8.99 1.32 19.00
CA GLU A 207 -8.49 2.50 18.28
C GLU A 207 -8.25 2.18 16.80
N VAL A 208 -7.61 1.05 16.50
CA VAL A 208 -7.43 0.57 15.12
C VAL A 208 -8.78 0.29 14.45
N ALA A 209 -9.73 -0.35 15.13
CA ALA A 209 -11.06 -0.61 14.58
C ALA A 209 -11.81 0.68 14.26
N TYR A 210 -11.71 1.71 15.10
CA TYR A 210 -12.30 3.02 14.86
C TYR A 210 -11.69 3.71 13.64
N ASP A 211 -10.35 3.74 13.55
CA ASP A 211 -9.62 4.34 12.42
C ASP A 211 -9.97 3.65 11.09
N VAL A 212 -9.96 2.32 11.05
CA VAL A 212 -10.38 1.55 9.86
C VAL A 212 -11.83 1.87 9.49
N GLY A 213 -12.72 2.03 10.48
CA GLY A 213 -14.08 2.50 10.29
C GLY A 213 -14.13 3.83 9.56
N VAL A 214 -13.43 4.85 10.07
CA VAL A 214 -13.34 6.19 9.46
C VAL A 214 -12.84 6.09 8.01
N GLN A 215 -11.72 5.40 7.78
CA GLN A 215 -11.13 5.25 6.44
C GLN A 215 -12.11 4.63 5.44
N LEU A 216 -12.81 3.55 5.82
CA LEU A 216 -13.81 2.93 4.96
C LEU A 216 -15.05 3.81 4.74
N GLY A 217 -15.47 4.57 5.76
CA GLY A 217 -16.58 5.52 5.63
C GLY A 217 -16.27 6.63 4.62
N LYS A 218 -15.02 7.13 4.60
CA LYS A 218 -14.57 8.13 3.59
C LYS A 218 -14.56 7.57 2.17
N GLY A 219 -14.28 6.28 2.01
CA GLY A 219 -14.30 5.59 0.72
C GLY A 219 -15.71 5.34 0.18
N HIS A 220 -16.76 5.47 1.01
CA HIS A 220 -18.12 5.16 0.62
C HIS A 220 -18.71 6.21 -0.31
N ILE A 221 -19.20 5.77 -1.47
CA ILE A 221 -19.89 6.62 -2.43
C ILE A 221 -21.36 6.68 -2.03
N LYS A 222 -21.85 7.85 -1.62
CA LYS A 222 -23.29 8.08 -1.48
C LYS A 222 -23.91 8.10 -2.88
N HIS A 223 -24.76 7.12 -3.18
CA HIS A 223 -25.59 7.10 -4.38
C HIS A 223 -26.76 8.07 -4.26
#